data_AF-A0A453SN09-F1
#
_entry.id   AF-A0A453SN09-F1
#
_cell.length_a   1.000
_cell.length_b   1.000
_cell.length_c   1.000
_cell.angle_alpha   90.00
_cell.angle_beta   90.00
_cell.angle_gamma   90.00
#
_symmetry.space_group_name_H-M   'P 1'
#
loop_
_entity.id
_entity.type
_entity.pdbx_description
1 polymer ?
#
loop_
_entity_poly.entity_id
_entity_poly.type
_entity_poly.pdbx_seq_one_letter_code
_entity_poly.pdbx_strand_id
1 'polypeptide(L)'
;SMQPPAQEIQARDLHDNVWTFRHIYRGQPKRHLLTTGWSLFVSGKRLFAGDSVIFVRDERQQLLLGIRRANRQPTNISSSVLSSDSMHIGILAAAAHAAANNSPFTIFYNPRASPTEFVIPFAKYQKAVYGNQLSLGMRFRMMFETEELGTRRYVHGHNNWHK
;
A
#
# COMPACT_ATOMS: atom_id res chain seq x y z
N SER A 1 -10.32 -37.48 -13.81
CA SER A 1 -9.32 -37.01 -12.83
C SER A 1 -8.05 -36.64 -13.60
N MET A 2 -7.65 -35.37 -13.65
CA MET A 2 -6.41 -34.98 -14.33
C MET A 2 -5.19 -35.26 -13.42
N GLN A 3 -4.19 -35.95 -13.96
CA GLN A 3 -2.93 -36.26 -13.29
C GLN A 3 -1.79 -35.60 -14.09
N PRO A 4 -1.12 -34.55 -13.57
CA PRO A 4 -1.34 -33.88 -12.28
C PRO A 4 -2.57 -32.94 -12.29
N PRO A 5 -3.15 -32.62 -11.11
CA PRO A 5 -4.23 -31.65 -11.00
C PRO A 5 -3.79 -30.26 -11.47
N ALA A 6 -4.57 -29.66 -12.37
CA ALA A 6 -4.32 -28.33 -12.89
C ALA A 6 -5.63 -27.62 -13.22
N GLN A 7 -5.62 -26.28 -13.17
CA GLN A 7 -6.72 -25.42 -13.59
C GLN A 7 -6.18 -24.14 -14.21
N GLU A 8 -6.98 -23.53 -15.06
CA GLU A 8 -6.75 -22.16 -15.51
C GLU A 8 -7.40 -21.20 -14.52
N ILE A 9 -6.67 -20.16 -14.13
CA ILE A 9 -7.19 -19.09 -13.30
C ILE A 9 -7.03 -17.78 -14.04
N GLN A 10 -8.05 -16.92 -13.97
CA GLN A 10 -8.01 -15.57 -14.50
C GLN A 10 -8.09 -14.59 -13.34
N ALA A 11 -7.17 -13.64 -13.30
CA ALA A 11 -7.13 -12.60 -12.28
C ALA A 11 -7.11 -11.22 -12.94
N ARG A 12 -7.88 -10.29 -12.38
CA ARG A 12 -7.97 -8.90 -12.88
C ARG A 12 -7.10 -7.97 -12.03
N ASP A 13 -6.27 -7.15 -12.66
CA ASP A 13 -5.48 -6.16 -11.95
C ASP A 13 -6.22 -4.83 -11.68
N LEU A 14 -5.60 -3.93 -10.93
CA LEU A 14 -6.19 -2.62 -10.58
C LEU A 14 -6.48 -1.70 -11.78
N HIS A 15 -5.96 -2.03 -12.97
CA HIS A 15 -6.22 -1.30 -14.22
C HIS A 15 -7.11 -2.12 -15.16
N ASP A 16 -7.90 -3.06 -14.60
CA ASP A 16 -8.85 -3.92 -15.31
C ASP A 16 -8.25 -4.90 -16.33
N ASN A 17 -6.92 -5.05 -16.39
CA ASN A 17 -6.31 -6.03 -17.28
C ASN A 17 -6.49 -7.43 -16.72
N VAL A 18 -6.88 -8.36 -17.58
CA VAL A 18 -7.08 -9.78 -17.22
C VAL A 18 -5.79 -10.55 -17.50
N TRP A 19 -5.29 -11.24 -16.48
CA TRP A 19 -4.12 -12.10 -16.54
C TRP A 19 -4.55 -13.56 -16.35
N THR A 20 -4.17 -14.40 -17.30
CA THR A 20 -4.49 -15.84 -17.28
C THR A 20 -3.27 -16.63 -16.84
N PHE A 21 -3.45 -17.51 -15.86
CA PHE A 21 -2.39 -18.37 -15.34
C PHE A 21 -2.82 -19.84 -15.33
N ARG A 22 -1.87 -20.73 -15.62
CA ARG A 22 -2.03 -22.14 -15.31
C ARG A 22 -1.57 -22.40 -13.87
N HIS A 23 -2.51 -22.76 -13.01
CA HIS A 23 -2.23 -23.27 -11.66
C HIS A 23 -2.14 -24.80 -11.69
N ILE A 24 -1.06 -25.36 -11.15
CA ILE A 24 -0.80 -26.81 -11.15
C ILE A 24 -0.24 -27.26 -9.81
N TYR A 25 -0.71 -28.40 -9.32
CA TYR A 25 -0.21 -29.03 -8.09
C TYR A 25 0.64 -30.25 -8.44
N ARG A 26 1.97 -30.11 -8.32
CA ARG A 26 2.95 -31.13 -8.76
C ARG A 26 4.29 -31.04 -8.01
N GLY A 27 5.24 -31.91 -8.35
CA GLY A 27 6.60 -31.95 -7.80
C GLY A 27 6.77 -32.92 -6.63
N GLN A 28 8.02 -33.11 -6.19
CA GLN A 28 8.40 -33.95 -5.06
C GLN A 28 9.32 -33.11 -4.13
N PRO A 29 8.88 -32.68 -2.93
CA PRO A 29 7.51 -32.75 -2.42
C PRO A 29 6.52 -31.91 -3.24
N LYS A 30 5.23 -32.25 -3.14
CA LYS A 30 4.15 -31.59 -3.90
C LYS A 30 3.99 -30.12 -3.47
N ARG A 31 3.81 -29.24 -4.44
CA ARG A 31 3.66 -27.79 -4.24
C ARG A 31 2.74 -27.16 -5.29
N HIS A 32 2.15 -26.03 -4.93
CA HIS A 32 1.33 -25.20 -5.82
C HIS A 32 2.24 -24.33 -6.69
N LEU A 33 2.00 -24.31 -7.99
CA LEU A 33 2.79 -23.56 -8.96
C LEU A 33 1.86 -22.79 -9.90
N LEU A 34 2.23 -21.55 -10.19
CA LEU A 34 1.79 -20.86 -11.40
C LEU A 34 2.85 -21.11 -12.48
N THR A 35 2.45 -21.62 -13.63
CA THR A 35 3.36 -21.94 -14.73
C THR A 35 3.09 -21.05 -15.95
N THR A 36 2.27 -21.51 -16.89
CA THR A 36 1.90 -20.74 -18.08
C THR A 36 1.27 -19.41 -17.65
N GLY A 37 1.66 -18.32 -18.31
CA GLY A 37 1.21 -16.95 -18.01
C GLY A 37 2.03 -16.23 -16.94
N TRP A 38 2.73 -16.94 -16.04
CA TRP A 38 3.50 -16.31 -14.97
C TRP A 38 4.66 -15.45 -15.48
N SER A 39 5.46 -15.96 -16.43
CA SER A 39 6.59 -15.21 -17.00
C SER A 39 6.15 -13.96 -17.76
N LEU A 40 5.03 -14.04 -18.49
CA LEU A 40 4.42 -12.90 -19.19
C LEU A 40 3.93 -11.83 -18.23
N PHE A 41 3.33 -12.24 -17.10
CA PHE A 41 2.95 -11.31 -16.05
C PHE A 41 4.17 -10.64 -15.41
N VAL A 42 5.20 -11.41 -15.06
CA VAL A 42 6.44 -10.88 -14.48
C VAL A 42 7.09 -9.87 -15.41
N SER A 43 7.22 -10.17 -16.71
CA SER A 43 7.83 -9.26 -17.68
C SER A 43 6.94 -8.04 -17.97
N GLY A 44 5.65 -8.26 -18.22
CA GLY A 44 4.68 -7.20 -18.51
C GLY A 44 4.52 -6.20 -17.36
N LYS A 45 4.61 -6.69 -16.13
CA LYS A 45 4.61 -5.85 -14.92
C LYS A 45 6.02 -5.50 -14.44
N ARG A 46 7.08 -5.86 -15.15
CA ARG A 46 8.49 -5.56 -14.79
C ARG A 46 8.84 -5.92 -13.34
N LEU A 47 8.38 -7.07 -12.86
CA LEU A 47 8.59 -7.50 -11.49
C LEU A 47 10.02 -7.98 -11.27
N PHE A 48 10.52 -7.76 -10.06
CA PHE A 48 11.84 -8.17 -9.63
C PHE A 48 11.75 -8.88 -8.28
N ALA A 49 12.79 -9.64 -7.91
CA ALA A 49 12.90 -10.21 -6.57
C ALA A 49 12.73 -9.14 -5.48
N GLY A 50 11.92 -9.44 -4.47
CA GLY A 50 11.50 -8.52 -3.41
C GLY A 50 10.18 -7.81 -3.67
N ASP A 51 9.70 -7.73 -4.91
CA ASP A 51 8.33 -7.27 -5.17
C ASP A 51 7.31 -8.32 -4.67
N SER A 52 6.19 -7.87 -4.12
CA SER A 52 5.10 -8.73 -3.68
C SER A 52 3.99 -8.76 -4.72
N VAL A 53 3.44 -9.94 -4.96
CA VAL A 53 2.24 -10.16 -5.77
C VAL A 53 1.12 -10.62 -4.85
N ILE A 54 -0.04 -9.98 -4.97
CA ILE A 54 -1.15 -10.13 -4.05
C ILE A 54 -2.33 -10.71 -4.83
N PHE A 55 -2.84 -11.85 -4.40
CA PHE A 55 -4.07 -12.43 -4.94
C PHE A 55 -5.16 -12.30 -3.89
N VAL A 56 -6.30 -11.74 -4.27
CA VAL A 56 -7.46 -11.54 -3.38
C VAL A 56 -8.71 -12.01 -4.11
N ARG A 57 -9.67 -12.59 -3.40
CA ARG A 57 -11.02 -12.77 -3.93
C ARG A 57 -11.93 -11.70 -3.35
N ASP A 58 -12.68 -11.04 -4.22
CA ASP A 58 -13.72 -10.11 -3.78
C ASP A 58 -14.98 -10.86 -3.29
N GLU A 59 -15.98 -10.11 -2.85
CA GLU A 59 -17.26 -10.64 -2.39
C GLU A 59 -18.02 -11.41 -3.48
N ARG A 60 -17.74 -11.11 -4.75
CA ARG A 60 -18.31 -11.77 -5.94
C ARG A 60 -17.50 -12.99 -6.39
N GLN A 61 -16.53 -13.44 -5.58
CA GLN A 61 -15.61 -14.54 -5.89
C GLN A 61 -14.73 -14.28 -7.12
N GLN A 62 -14.61 -13.03 -7.58
CA GLN A 62 -13.68 -12.66 -8.65
C GLN A 62 -12.26 -12.59 -8.09
N LEU A 63 -11.32 -13.20 -8.81
CA LEU A 63 -9.91 -13.16 -8.44
C LEU A 63 -9.29 -11.84 -8.92
N LEU A 64 -8.76 -11.08 -7.97
CA LEU A 64 -8.08 -9.80 -8.16
C LEU A 64 -6.58 -9.96 -7.94
N LEU A 65 -5.81 -9.10 -8.62
CA LEU A 65 -4.36 -9.13 -8.67
C LEU A 65 -3.75 -7.76 -8.34
N GLY A 66 -3.03 -7.70 -7.23
CA GLY A 66 -2.28 -6.53 -6.79
C GLY A 66 -0.77 -6.73 -6.88
N ILE A 67 -0.03 -5.62 -6.98
CA ILE A 67 1.44 -5.62 -6.92
C ILE A 67 1.87 -4.58 -5.90
N ARG A 68 2.74 -4.98 -4.97
CA ARG A 68 3.46 -4.07 -4.06
C ARG A 68 4.93 -4.11 -4.41
N ARG A 69 5.47 -2.99 -4.86
CA ARG A 69 6.91 -2.88 -5.17
C ARG A 69 7.73 -2.81 -3.88
N ALA A 70 8.88 -3.49 -3.89
CA ALA A 70 9.88 -3.32 -2.86
C ALA A 70 10.29 -1.84 -2.77
N ASN A 71 10.55 -1.36 -1.55
CA ASN A 71 10.99 0.01 -1.35
C ASN A 71 12.47 0.12 -1.75
N ARG A 72 12.72 0.33 -3.04
CA ARG A 72 14.06 0.62 -3.57
C ARG A 72 14.23 2.13 -3.52
N GLN A 73 15.41 2.59 -3.08
CA GLN A 73 15.82 3.99 -3.19
C GLN A 73 15.39 4.52 -4.55
N PRO A 74 14.39 5.42 -4.62
CA PRO A 74 13.92 5.92 -5.89
C PRO A 74 15.05 6.70 -6.54
N THR A 75 15.23 6.52 -7.85
CA THR A 75 15.91 7.56 -8.63
C THR A 75 15.10 8.84 -8.47
N ASN A 76 15.71 9.88 -7.90
CA ASN A 76 15.14 11.23 -7.74
C ASN A 76 14.85 11.87 -9.10
N ILE A 77 13.84 11.37 -9.81
CA ILE A 77 13.34 11.97 -11.02
C ILE A 77 11.96 12.50 -10.64
N SER A 78 11.92 13.76 -10.22
CA SER A 78 10.65 14.45 -10.10
C SER A 78 10.01 14.48 -11.49
N SER A 79 8.83 13.88 -11.63
CA SER A 79 8.02 14.01 -12.83
C SER A 79 7.25 15.34 -12.88
N SER A 80 7.45 16.22 -11.89
CA SER A 80 6.75 17.50 -11.82
C SER A 80 7.31 18.48 -12.85
N VAL A 81 6.40 19.08 -13.63
CA VAL A 81 6.71 20.23 -14.49
C VAL A 81 7.08 21.48 -13.65
N LEU A 82 6.65 21.52 -12.39
CA LEU A 82 6.86 22.61 -11.45
C LEU A 82 8.02 22.31 -10.47
N SER A 83 8.67 23.36 -9.96
CA SER A 83 9.64 23.23 -8.86
C SER A 83 8.96 22.76 -7.57
N SER A 84 9.73 22.15 -6.66
CA SER A 84 9.22 21.73 -5.35
C SER A 84 8.58 22.89 -4.59
N ASP A 85 9.22 24.06 -4.61
CA ASP A 85 8.72 25.26 -3.94
C ASP A 85 7.35 25.69 -4.50
N SER A 86 7.21 25.66 -5.83
CA SER A 86 5.95 26.00 -6.50
C SER A 86 4.85 25.01 -6.14
N MET A 87 5.16 23.72 -6.02
CA MET A 87 4.21 22.70 -5.59
C MET A 87 3.74 22.96 -4.14
N HIS A 88 4.66 23.27 -3.23
CA HIS A 88 4.32 23.57 -1.83
C HIS A 88 3.44 24.82 -1.70
N ILE A 89 3.80 25.91 -2.39
CA ILE A 89 3.01 27.14 -2.42
C ILE A 89 1.62 26.85 -3.02
N GLY A 90 1.55 26.09 -4.11
CA GLY A 90 0.31 25.73 -4.78
C GLY A 90 -0.66 24.98 -3.87
N ILE A 91 -0.18 24.05 -3.05
CA ILE A 91 -1.01 23.31 -2.07
C ILE A 91 -1.61 24.26 -1.04
N LEU A 92 -0.78 25.15 -0.45
CA LEU A 92 -1.24 26.11 0.56
C LEU A 92 -2.26 27.11 -0.03
N ALA A 93 -1.97 27.64 -1.21
CA ALA A 93 -2.86 28.57 -1.90
C ALA A 93 -4.22 27.91 -2.24
N ALA A 94 -4.21 26.68 -2.75
CA ALA A 94 -5.42 25.94 -3.06
C ALA A 94 -6.29 25.69 -1.82
N ALA A 95 -5.67 25.27 -0.70
CA ALA A 95 -6.39 25.04 0.55
C ALA A 95 -6.97 26.35 1.13
N ALA A 96 -6.19 27.44 1.14
CA ALA A 96 -6.64 28.74 1.63
C ALA A 96 -7.81 29.29 0.80
N HIS A 97 -7.71 29.21 -0.53
CA HIS A 97 -8.77 29.63 -1.43
C HIS A 97 -10.05 28.81 -1.24
N ALA A 98 -9.92 27.48 -1.13
CA ALA A 98 -11.05 26.58 -0.90
C ALA A 98 -11.76 26.87 0.43
N ALA A 99 -11.00 27.12 1.49
CA ALA A 99 -11.54 27.47 2.80
C ALA A 99 -12.26 28.83 2.79
N ALA A 100 -11.67 29.85 2.14
CA ALA A 100 -12.26 31.20 2.08
C ALA A 100 -13.56 31.26 1.27
N ASN A 101 -13.68 30.43 0.22
CA ASN A 101 -14.82 30.44 -0.70
C ASN A 101 -15.81 29.29 -0.48
N ASN A 102 -15.59 28.46 0.54
CA ASN A 102 -16.37 27.24 0.79
C ASN A 102 -16.51 26.36 -0.48
N SER A 103 -15.40 26.20 -1.21
CA SER A 103 -15.35 25.45 -2.47
C SER A 103 -14.57 24.14 -2.30
N PRO A 104 -14.90 23.06 -3.03
CA PRO A 104 -14.12 21.84 -3.00
C PRO A 104 -12.73 22.04 -3.60
N PHE A 105 -11.76 21.24 -3.14
CA PHE A 105 -10.45 21.08 -3.76
C PHE A 105 -10.01 19.61 -3.68
N THR A 106 -9.08 19.21 -4.53
CA THR A 106 -8.61 17.83 -4.64
C THR A 106 -7.19 17.69 -4.12
N ILE A 107 -6.96 16.59 -3.41
CA ILE A 107 -5.66 16.19 -2.88
C ILE A 107 -5.38 14.76 -3.35
N PHE A 108 -4.10 14.46 -3.57
CA PHE A 108 -3.65 13.10 -3.88
C PHE A 108 -2.89 12.55 -2.68
N TYR A 109 -3.32 11.39 -2.19
CA TYR A 109 -2.64 10.68 -1.12
C TYR A 109 -1.91 9.46 -1.69
N ASN A 110 -0.58 9.42 -1.50
CA ASN A 110 0.25 8.27 -1.86
C ASN A 110 0.82 7.62 -0.59
N PRO A 111 0.15 6.59 -0.02
CA PRO A 111 0.57 5.94 1.22
C PRO A 111 1.93 5.23 1.12
N ARG A 112 2.42 4.97 -0.11
CA ARG A 112 3.74 4.36 -0.34
C ARG A 112 4.87 5.37 -0.34
N ALA A 113 4.59 6.62 -0.73
CA ALA A 113 5.57 7.70 -0.74
C ALA A 113 5.64 8.42 0.62
N SER A 114 4.50 8.54 1.31
CA SER A 114 4.44 9.10 2.66
C SER A 114 3.54 8.28 3.57
N PRO A 115 4.05 7.77 4.72
CA PRO A 115 3.25 7.02 5.67
C PRO A 115 2.36 7.90 6.54
N THR A 116 2.47 9.23 6.45
CA THR A 116 1.72 10.16 7.30
C THR A 116 0.31 10.40 6.76
N GLU A 117 -0.70 10.01 7.54
CA GLU A 117 -2.09 10.42 7.30
C GLU A 117 -2.23 11.92 7.58
N PHE A 118 -2.76 12.69 6.61
CA PHE A 118 -3.03 14.12 6.79
C PHE A 118 -4.52 14.48 6.67
N VAL A 119 -5.36 13.53 6.23
CA VAL A 119 -6.83 13.66 6.28
C VAL A 119 -7.33 12.75 7.39
N ILE A 120 -7.67 13.34 8.54
CA ILE A 120 -8.10 12.60 9.72
C ILE A 120 -9.60 12.79 9.93
N PRO A 121 -10.41 11.72 10.04
CA PRO A 121 -11.83 11.86 10.37
C PRO A 121 -12.04 12.67 11.65
N PHE A 122 -12.98 13.60 11.64
CA PHE A 122 -13.20 14.54 12.75
C PHE A 122 -13.45 13.83 14.10
N ALA A 123 -14.21 12.73 14.11
CA ALA A 123 -14.44 11.93 15.31
C ALA A 123 -13.14 11.30 15.88
N LYS A 124 -12.22 10.86 15.01
CA LYS A 124 -10.90 10.33 15.39
C LYS A 124 -10.04 11.46 16.02
N TYR A 125 -10.09 12.66 15.44
CA TYR A 125 -9.42 13.84 15.98
C TYR A 125 -9.96 14.25 17.35
N GLN A 126 -11.28 14.43 17.49
CA GLN A 126 -11.89 14.84 18.76
C GLN A 126 -11.58 13.85 19.90
N LYS A 127 -11.68 12.55 19.62
CA LYS A 127 -11.32 11.51 20.60
C LYS A 127 -9.85 11.60 21.00
N ALA A 128 -8.95 11.85 20.05
CA ALA A 128 -7.52 11.94 20.33
C ALA A 128 -7.16 13.19 21.14
N VAL A 129 -7.77 14.35 20.85
CA VAL A 129 -7.44 15.63 21.50
C VAL A 129 -8.14 15.81 22.84
N TYR A 130 -9.43 15.47 22.93
CA TYR A 130 -10.24 15.75 24.12
C TYR A 130 -10.51 14.50 24.97
N GLY A 131 -10.43 13.31 24.38
CA GLY A 131 -10.68 12.05 25.09
C GLY A 131 -9.46 11.46 25.80
N ASN A 132 -8.24 11.89 25.42
CA ASN A 132 -7.00 11.40 25.98
C ASN A 132 -6.14 12.57 26.47
N GLN A 133 -5.86 12.63 27.77
CA GLN A 133 -4.87 13.56 28.29
C GLN A 133 -3.48 13.00 28.03
N LEU A 134 -2.77 13.56 27.05
CA LEU A 134 -1.38 13.22 26.78
C LEU A 134 -0.47 13.90 27.81
N SER A 135 0.40 13.13 28.45
CA SER A 135 1.41 13.61 29.39
C SER A 135 2.77 12.98 29.12
N LEU A 136 3.82 13.64 29.61
CA LEU A 136 5.18 13.14 29.50
C LEU A 136 5.32 11.80 30.24
N GLY A 137 6.06 10.87 29.64
CA GLY A 137 6.28 9.53 30.20
C GLY A 137 5.20 8.50 29.86
N MET A 138 4.11 8.89 29.18
CA MET A 138 3.11 7.93 28.71
C MET A 138 3.68 6.97 27.65
N ARG A 139 3.27 5.71 27.74
CA ARG A 139 3.57 4.69 26.73
C ARG A 139 2.44 4.65 25.71
N PHE A 140 2.79 4.53 24.44
CA PHE A 140 1.81 4.40 23.36
C PHE A 140 2.13 3.23 22.46
N ARG A 141 1.12 2.81 21.70
CA ARG A 141 1.25 1.79 20.67
C ARG A 141 1.00 2.42 19.32
N MET A 142 1.86 2.11 18.37
CA MET A 142 1.71 2.54 16.99
C MET A 142 1.79 1.32 16.08
N MET A 143 0.94 1.32 15.05
CA MET A 143 0.86 0.27 14.04
C MET A 143 1.88 0.58 12.93
N PHE A 144 2.63 -0.42 12.50
CA PHE A 144 3.51 -0.32 11.34
C PHE A 144 3.22 -1.48 10.38
N GLU A 145 3.28 -1.20 9.07
CA GLU A 145 3.21 -2.24 8.04
C GLU A 145 4.45 -3.15 8.11
N THR A 146 4.24 -4.45 7.96
CA THR A 146 5.33 -5.42 7.81
C THR A 146 5.56 -5.80 6.35
N GLU A 147 6.69 -6.49 6.12
CA GLU A 147 7.04 -7.03 4.80
C GLU A 147 6.00 -8.06 4.30
N GLU A 148 5.37 -8.82 5.20
CA GLU A 148 4.36 -9.85 4.89
C GLU A 148 2.92 -9.30 4.75
N LEU A 149 2.74 -7.99 4.49
CA LEU A 149 1.43 -7.31 4.41
C LEU A 149 0.59 -7.34 5.70
N GLY A 150 1.17 -7.81 6.81
CA GLY A 150 0.57 -7.74 8.14
C GLY A 150 0.81 -6.38 8.80
N THR A 151 0.06 -6.11 9.87
CA THR A 151 0.29 -4.93 10.71
C THR A 151 0.90 -5.37 12.05
N ARG A 152 2.08 -4.84 12.41
CA ARG A 152 2.72 -5.09 13.71
C ARG A 152 2.51 -3.91 14.65
N ARG A 153 2.24 -4.24 15.93
CA ARG A 153 2.13 -3.28 17.03
C ARG A 153 3.48 -3.06 17.66
N TYR A 154 3.95 -1.81 17.70
CA TYR A 154 5.16 -1.42 18.39
C TYR A 154 4.81 -0.55 19.59
N VAL A 155 5.33 -0.91 20.77
CA VAL A 155 5.19 -0.14 22.00
C VAL A 155 6.37 0.83 22.08
N HIS A 156 6.08 2.13 22.17
CA HIS A 156 7.07 3.17 22.35
C HIS A 156 6.91 3.78 23.75
N GLY A 157 8.03 4.04 24.41
CA GLY A 157 8.11 4.67 25.72
C GLY A 157 9.49 5.31 25.93
N HIS A 158 9.59 6.24 26.87
CA HIS A 158 10.85 6.85 27.24
C HIS A 158 11.75 5.78 27.90
N ASN A 159 12.71 5.24 27.14
CA ASN A 159 13.84 4.58 27.77
C ASN A 159 14.69 5.71 28.35
N ASN A 160 14.77 5.78 29.69
CA ASN A 160 15.75 6.64 30.35
C ASN A 160 17.14 6.22 29.86
N TRP A 161 17.67 6.95 28.88
CA TRP A 161 19.09 7.02 28.62
C TRP A 161 19.71 7.86 29.72
N HIS A 162 19.93 7.26 30.88
CA HIS A 162 20.93 7.75 31.82
C HIS A 162 21.98 6.64 31.93
N LYS A 163 23.15 6.93 31.37
CA LYS A 163 24.41 6.34 31.83
C LYS A 163 24.67 6.82 33.25
#